data_AF-A0A259MIK0-F1
#
_entry.id   AF-A0A259MIK0-F1
#
_cell.length_a   1.000
_cell.length_b   1.000
_cell.length_c   1.000
_cell.angle_alpha   90.00
_cell.angle_beta   90.00
_cell.angle_gamma   90.00
#
_symmetry.space_group_name_H-M   'P 1'
#
loop_
_entity.id
_entity.type
_entity.pdbx_description
1 polymer ?
#
loop_
_entity_poly.entity_id
_entity_poly.type
_entity_poly.pdbx_seq_one_letter_code
_entity_poly.pdbx_strand_id
1 'polypeptide(L)'
;MLLVDSIAPNTIPAVIVRLRAWANARGWTKSRFAVEAGLRDTTLRGFHDDDWNPTREILARLEAVIPPDWQAGDPVPVSEAASEAASAGQAG
;
A
#
# COMPACT_ATOMS: atom_id res chain seq x y z
N MET A 1 -25.36 20.50 12.11
CA MET A 1 -25.44 19.03 12.20
C MET A 1 -25.59 18.50 10.78
N LEU A 2 -24.47 18.20 10.13
CA LEU A 2 -24.43 17.64 8.77
C LEU A 2 -23.78 16.26 8.85
N LEU A 3 -24.34 15.32 8.09
CA LEU A 3 -23.97 13.92 8.03
C LEU A 3 -22.45 13.76 7.93
N VAL A 4 -21.87 13.06 8.89
CA VAL A 4 -20.61 12.35 8.67
C VAL A 4 -20.90 11.35 7.55
N ASP A 5 -20.45 11.66 6.35
CA ASP A 5 -20.55 10.76 5.20
C ASP A 5 -19.87 9.45 5.63
N SER A 6 -20.69 8.42 5.82
CA SER A 6 -20.23 7.07 6.04
C SER A 6 -19.41 6.69 4.82
N ILE A 7 -18.10 6.86 4.91
CA ILE A 7 -17.13 6.51 3.87
C ILE A 7 -17.37 5.04 3.58
N ALA A 8 -18.13 4.75 2.53
CA ALA A 8 -18.46 3.36 2.22
C ALA A 8 -17.14 2.64 1.96
N PRO A 9 -16.96 1.41 2.48
CA PRO A 9 -15.67 0.71 2.46
C PRO A 9 -15.14 0.42 1.05
N ASN A 10 -15.95 0.68 0.01
CA ASN A 10 -15.65 0.45 -1.40
C ASN A 10 -15.44 1.75 -2.21
N THR A 11 -15.21 2.88 -1.55
CA THR A 11 -14.93 4.17 -2.20
C THR A 11 -13.44 4.35 -2.48
N ILE A 12 -13.08 5.09 -3.53
CA ILE A 12 -11.69 5.45 -3.87
C ILE A 12 -10.91 6.01 -2.66
N PRO A 13 -11.43 6.99 -1.89
CA PRO A 13 -10.72 7.49 -0.71
C PRO A 13 -10.47 6.40 0.35
N ALA A 14 -11.42 5.49 0.60
CA ALA A 14 -11.22 4.38 1.54
C ALA A 14 -10.10 3.44 1.08
N VAL A 15 -10.05 3.12 -0.22
CA VAL A 15 -8.97 2.32 -0.80
C VAL A 15 -7.63 3.05 -0.64
N ILE A 16 -7.55 4.33 -0.97
CA ILE A 16 -6.30 5.12 -0.82
C ILE A 16 -5.81 5.11 0.63
N VAL A 17 -6.70 5.29 1.60
CA VAL A 17 -6.36 5.20 3.03
C VAL A 17 -5.80 3.82 3.39
N ARG A 18 -6.43 2.73 2.91
CA ARG A 18 -5.92 1.36 3.10
C ARG A 18 -4.53 1.16 2.49
N LEU A 19 -4.32 1.63 1.26
CA LEU A 19 -3.03 1.57 0.56
C LEU A 19 -1.94 2.33 1.34
N ARG A 20 -2.25 3.53 1.85
CA ARG A 20 -1.34 4.35 2.67
C ARG A 20 -1.00 3.66 3.98
N ALA A 21 -1.99 3.06 4.65
CA ALA A 21 -1.79 2.30 5.88
C ALA A 21 -0.86 1.11 5.67
N TRP A 22 -1.03 0.35 4.58
CA TRP A 22 -0.13 -0.76 4.24
C TRP A 22 1.31 -0.32 4.00
N ALA A 23 1.48 0.72 3.17
CA ALA A 23 2.80 1.27 2.89
C ALA A 23 3.48 1.77 4.18
N ASN A 24 2.74 2.44 5.06
CA ASN A 24 3.25 2.92 6.34
C ASN A 24 3.61 1.76 7.27
N ALA A 25 2.76 0.75 7.39
CA ALA A 25 2.99 -0.39 8.28
C ALA A 25 4.19 -1.25 7.85
N ARG A 26 4.54 -1.26 6.54
CA ARG A 26 5.78 -1.86 6.01
C ARG A 26 7.00 -0.92 6.01
N GLY A 27 6.83 0.35 6.33
CA GLY A 27 7.88 1.36 6.16
C GLY A 27 8.30 1.55 4.70
N TRP A 28 7.41 1.28 3.75
CA TRP A 28 7.69 1.40 2.33
C TRP A 28 7.61 2.85 1.85
N THR A 29 8.56 3.23 1.01
CA THR A 29 8.50 4.47 0.25
C THR A 29 7.57 4.30 -0.95
N LYS A 30 7.02 5.42 -1.46
CA LYS A 30 6.20 5.42 -2.69
C LYS A 30 6.88 4.72 -3.87
N SER A 31 8.18 4.93 -4.05
CA SER A 31 8.94 4.30 -5.14
C SER A 31 9.02 2.79 -4.97
N ARG A 32 9.24 2.30 -3.74
CA ARG A 32 9.22 0.87 -3.45
C ARG A 32 7.83 0.28 -3.67
N PHE A 33 6.79 0.98 -3.23
CA PHE A 33 5.42 0.51 -3.43
C PHE A 33 5.03 0.47 -4.92
N ALA A 34 5.50 1.42 -5.74
CA ALA A 34 5.34 1.37 -7.19
C ALA A 34 5.98 0.13 -7.79
N VAL A 35 7.24 -0.15 -7.42
CA VAL A 35 7.99 -1.30 -7.94
C VAL A 35 7.28 -2.60 -7.62
N GLU A 36 6.83 -2.78 -6.36
CA GLU A 36 6.10 -3.98 -5.94
C GLU A 36 4.75 -4.14 -6.66
N ALA A 37 4.09 -3.03 -6.99
CA ALA A 37 2.84 -3.03 -7.76
C ALA A 37 3.05 -3.10 -9.29
N GLY A 38 4.29 -3.22 -9.77
CA GLY A 38 4.61 -3.20 -11.20
C GLY A 38 4.24 -1.89 -11.89
N LEU A 39 4.27 -0.77 -11.14
CA LEU A 39 4.01 0.59 -11.60
C LEU A 39 5.32 1.35 -11.79
N ARG A 40 5.27 2.43 -12.59
CA ARG A 40 6.40 3.37 -12.68
C ARG A 40 6.42 4.28 -11.46
N ASP A 41 7.62 4.70 -11.04
CA ASP A 41 7.80 5.59 -9.89
C ASP A 41 7.02 6.92 -10.06
N THR A 42 6.90 7.41 -11.30
CA THR A 42 6.18 8.63 -11.63
C THR A 42 4.67 8.53 -11.40
N THR A 43 4.11 7.31 -11.42
CA THR A 43 2.68 7.04 -11.21
C THR A 43 2.23 7.35 -9.79
N LEU A 44 3.12 7.13 -8.80
CA LEU A 44 2.86 7.39 -7.38
C LEU A 44 3.36 8.76 -6.91
N ARG A 45 3.64 9.69 -7.83
CA ARG A 45 4.13 11.04 -7.48
C ARG A 45 3.17 11.78 -6.54
N GLY A 46 1.87 11.66 -6.80
CA GLY A 46 0.80 12.24 -5.99
C GLY A 46 0.34 11.38 -4.81
N PHE A 47 0.94 10.21 -4.54
CA PHE A 47 0.39 9.24 -3.59
C PHE A 47 0.04 9.79 -2.19
N HIS A 48 0.78 10.79 -1.70
CA HIS A 48 0.56 11.45 -0.41
C HIS A 48 -0.27 12.74 -0.49
N ASP A 49 -0.64 13.15 -1.69
CA ASP A 49 -1.46 14.34 -1.94
C ASP A 49 -2.95 14.00 -1.80
N ASP A 50 -3.75 14.92 -1.28
CA ASP A 50 -5.19 14.72 -1.09
C ASP A 50 -5.97 14.92 -2.40
N ASP A 51 -5.44 15.66 -3.37
CA ASP A 51 -6.01 15.83 -4.71
C ASP A 51 -5.61 14.69 -5.67
N TRP A 52 -4.89 13.69 -5.16
CA TRP A 52 -4.44 12.59 -5.98
C TRP A 52 -5.60 11.73 -6.47
N ASN A 53 -5.80 11.75 -7.78
CA ASN A 53 -6.88 11.04 -8.46
C ASN A 53 -6.34 9.89 -9.34
N PRO A 54 -5.92 8.75 -8.74
CA PRO A 54 -5.46 7.60 -9.50
C PRO A 54 -6.59 6.95 -10.30
N THR A 55 -6.26 6.33 -11.43
CA THR A 55 -7.21 5.51 -12.16
C THR A 55 -7.52 4.21 -11.40
N ARG A 56 -8.67 3.61 -11.68
CA ARG A 56 -9.05 2.29 -11.12
C ARG A 56 -8.01 1.22 -11.40
N GLU A 57 -7.32 1.29 -12.54
CA GLU A 57 -6.24 0.35 -12.88
C GLU A 57 -5.05 0.47 -11.92
N ILE A 58 -4.64 1.69 -11.58
CA ILE A 58 -3.56 1.95 -10.62
C ILE A 58 -3.94 1.41 -9.24
N LEU A 59 -5.18 1.69 -8.80
CA LEU A 59 -5.69 1.19 -7.53
C LEU A 59 -5.70 -0.34 -7.49
N ALA A 60 -6.22 -0.99 -8.54
CA ALA A 60 -6.27 -2.45 -8.62
C ALA A 60 -4.86 -3.09 -8.57
N ARG A 61 -3.86 -2.47 -9.22
CA ARG A 61 -2.46 -2.94 -9.16
C ARG A 61 -1.86 -2.77 -7.77
N LEU A 62 -2.13 -1.67 -7.09
CA LEU A 62 -1.65 -1.44 -5.72
C LEU A 62 -2.34 -2.37 -4.73
N GLU A 63 -3.65 -2.59 -4.87
CA GLU A 63 -4.41 -3.53 -4.05
C GLU A 63 -3.96 -4.97 -4.26
N ALA A 64 -3.50 -5.35 -5.46
CA ALA A 64 -2.96 -6.69 -5.72
C ALA A 64 -1.70 -7.01 -4.89
N VAL A 65 -0.99 -6.01 -4.39
CA VAL A 65 0.17 -6.17 -3.50
C VAL A 65 -0.26 -6.39 -2.05
N ILE A 66 -1.50 -6.02 -1.72
CA ILE A 66 -2.06 -6.13 -0.37
C ILE A 66 -2.86 -7.42 -0.29
N PRO A 67 -2.71 -8.22 0.79
CA PRO A 67 -3.57 -9.37 0.99
C PRO A 67 -5.05 -8.93 1.04
N PRO A 68 -5.98 -9.62 0.35
CA PRO A 68 -7.38 -9.21 0.32
C PRO A 68 -8.03 -9.19 1.72
N ASP A 69 -7.55 -10.05 2.62
CA ASP A 69 -7.99 -10.16 4.01
C ASP A 69 -7.37 -9.10 4.93
N TRP A 70 -6.29 -8.44 4.51
CA TRP A 70 -5.57 -7.49 5.36
C TRP A 70 -6.35 -6.18 5.51
N GLN A 71 -6.49 -5.70 6.75
CA GLN A 71 -7.15 -4.44 7.07
C GLN A 71 -6.21 -3.46 7.76
N ALA A 72 -6.49 -2.15 7.63
CA ALA A 72 -5.72 -1.13 8.31
C ALA A 72 -5.80 -1.32 9.83
N GLY A 73 -4.65 -1.58 10.47
CA GLY A 73 -4.55 -1.92 11.90
C GLY A 73 -4.21 -3.39 12.16
N ASP A 74 -4.35 -4.25 11.15
CA ASP A 74 -3.90 -5.63 11.22
C ASP A 74 -2.36 -5.69 11.11
N PRO A 75 -1.67 -6.55 11.88
CA PRO A 75 -0.22 -6.69 11.78
C PRO A 75 0.16 -7.05 10.34
N VAL A 76 1.15 -6.36 9.79
CA VAL A 76 1.66 -6.71 8.47
C VAL A 76 2.21 -8.13 8.56
N PRO A 77 1.77 -9.07 7.70
CA PRO A 77 2.44 -10.35 7.61
C PRO A 77 3.89 -10.07 7.26
N VAL A 78 4.79 -10.44 8.18
CA VAL A 78 6.23 -10.46 7.96
C VAL A 78 6.45 -11.49 6.86
N SER A 79 6.37 -11.05 5.59
CA SER A 79 6.77 -11.90 4.48
C SER A 79 8.26 -12.17 4.68
N GLU A 80 8.57 -13.34 5.24
CA GLU A 80 9.93 -13.84 5.50
C GLU A 80 10.86 -13.74 4.28
N ALA A 81 10.29 -13.56 3.07
CA ALA A 81 10.98 -13.27 1.82
C ALA A 81 11.96 -12.06 1.88
N ALA A 82 11.78 -11.10 2.79
CA ALA A 82 12.74 -10.00 2.96
C ALA A 82 13.86 -10.30 3.98
N SER A 83 13.63 -11.23 4.92
CA SER A 83 14.61 -11.57 5.96
C SER A 83 15.59 -12.66 5.51
N GLU A 84 15.27 -13.46 4.49
CA GLU A 84 16.16 -14.55 4.02
C GLU A 84 17.40 -14.04 3.27
N ALA A 85 17.37 -12.82 2.71
CA ALA A 85 18.53 -12.20 2.07
C ALA A 85 19.56 -11.63 3.06
N ALA A 86 19.21 -11.47 4.34
CA ALA A 86 20.11 -10.92 5.37
C ALA A 86 20.84 -12.00 6.21
N SER A 87 20.42 -13.27 6.13
CA SER A 87 20.96 -14.34 6.97
C SER A 87 21.87 -15.34 6.24
N ALA A 88 22.07 -15.22 4.92
CA ALA A 88 22.99 -16.07 4.16
C ALA A 88 24.47 -15.60 4.20
N GLY A 89 24.84 -14.74 5.17
CA GLY A 89 26.15 -14.11 5.26
C GLY A 89 26.91 -14.36 6.55
N GLN A 90 26.64 -15.44 7.30
CA GLN A 90 27.42 -15.78 8.49
C GLN A 90 27.61 -17.29 8.67
N ALA A 91 28.59 -17.82 7.96
CA ALA A 91 29.32 -19.03 8.35
C ALA A 91 30.73 -18.92 7.76
N GLY A 92 31.62 -18.28 8.53
CA GLY A 92 33.06 -18.40 8.40
C GLY A 92 33.59 -19.38 9.43
#